data_AF-A0AAN7RL27-F1
#
_entry.id   AF-A0AAN7RL27-F1
#
_cell.length_a   1.000
_cell.length_b   1.000
_cell.length_c   1.000
_cell.angle_alpha   90.00
_cell.angle_beta   90.00
_cell.angle_gamma   90.00
#
_symmetry.space_group_name_H-M   'P 1'
#
loop_
_entity.id
_entity.type
_entity.pdbx_description
1 polymer ?
#
loop_
_entity_poly.entity_id
_entity_poly.type
_entity_poly.pdbx_seq_one_letter_code
_entity_poly.pdbx_strand_id
1 'polypeptide(L)'
;MSAGEWARFPSVLVFVAGLDFLKERGLSYAEFMRERGVRDVELVEAEGGGHVYHPESEATRMLQKQMCEFMAAFDAQERRLV
;
A
#
# COMPACT_ATOMS: atom_id res chain seq x y z
N MET A 1 -15.14 12.16 -9.79
CA MET A 1 -15.06 10.75 -10.20
C MET A 1 -16.22 10.00 -9.60
N SER A 2 -16.94 9.25 -10.43
CA SER A 2 -18.02 8.33 -10.08
C SER A 2 -17.47 7.05 -9.44
N ALA A 3 -18.31 6.29 -8.75
CA ALA A 3 -17.94 5.01 -8.16
C ALA A 3 -17.35 4.03 -9.21
N GLY A 4 -17.89 4.04 -10.44
CA GLY A 4 -17.37 3.21 -11.53
C GLY A 4 -15.97 3.64 -12.00
N GLU A 5 -15.63 4.92 -11.91
CA GLU A 5 -14.28 5.40 -12.19
C GLU A 5 -13.29 5.02 -11.09
N TRP A 6 -13.71 5.05 -9.81
CA TRP A 6 -12.88 4.61 -8.68
C TRP A 6 -12.64 3.11 -8.67
N ALA A 7 -13.61 2.28 -9.08
CA ALA A 7 -13.43 0.84 -9.19
C ALA A 7 -12.36 0.43 -10.22
N ARG A 8 -12.01 1.33 -11.16
CA ARG A 8 -10.97 1.14 -12.17
C ARG A 8 -9.58 1.58 -11.71
N PHE A 9 -9.44 2.14 -10.51
CA PHE A 9 -8.12 2.45 -9.97
C PHE A 9 -7.29 1.17 -9.79
N PRO A 10 -5.96 1.27 -9.91
CA PRO A 10 -5.06 0.20 -9.53
C PRO A 10 -5.26 -0.20 -8.06
N SER A 11 -4.95 -1.44 -7.73
CA SER A 11 -4.80 -1.88 -6.35
C SER A 11 -3.78 -0.98 -5.63
N VAL A 12 -4.01 -0.72 -4.35
CA VAL A 12 -3.18 0.18 -3.55
C VAL A 12 -2.67 -0.57 -2.33
N LEU A 13 -1.37 -0.45 -2.05
CA LEU A 13 -0.74 -0.94 -0.84
C LEU A 13 -0.05 0.23 -0.14
N VAL A 14 -0.49 0.54 1.08
CA VAL A 14 0.01 1.65 1.88
C VAL A 14 0.84 1.11 3.04
N PHE A 15 2.06 1.63 3.20
CA PHE A 15 2.93 1.32 4.34
C PHE A 15 3.04 2.53 5.25
N VAL A 16 2.90 2.32 6.55
CA VAL A 16 3.13 3.34 7.58
C VAL A 16 4.01 2.78 8.70
N ALA A 17 4.79 3.67 9.34
CA ALA A 17 5.61 3.31 10.50
C ALA A 17 4.97 3.85 11.78
N GLY A 18 4.98 3.06 12.85
CA GLY A 18 4.20 3.29 14.07
C GLY A 18 4.54 4.60 14.78
N LEU A 19 5.80 5.05 14.72
CA LEU A 19 6.30 6.29 15.33
C LEU A 19 6.47 7.44 14.32
N ASP A 20 6.00 7.28 13.09
CA ASP A 20 6.04 8.31 12.07
C ASP A 20 4.92 9.35 12.29
N PHE A 21 5.28 10.62 12.38
CA PHE A 21 4.32 11.73 12.48
C PHE A 21 3.46 11.91 11.21
N LEU A 22 3.82 11.25 10.10
CA LEU A 22 3.01 11.14 8.89
C LEU A 22 2.04 9.95 8.93
N LYS A 23 2.09 9.06 9.92
CA LYS A 23 1.26 7.84 9.98
C LYS A 23 -0.21 8.12 9.70
N GLU A 24 -0.79 9.09 10.41
CA GLU A 24 -2.20 9.45 10.28
C GLU A 24 -2.58 9.84 8.84
N ARG A 25 -1.67 10.47 8.08
CA ARG A 25 -1.93 10.77 6.66
C ARG A 25 -2.03 9.52 5.80
N GLY A 26 -1.16 8.53 6.06
CA GLY A 26 -1.23 7.23 5.39
C GLY A 26 -2.51 6.47 5.73
N LEU A 27 -2.92 6.48 7.01
CA LEU A 27 -4.18 5.89 7.47
C LEU A 27 -5.38 6.54 6.79
N SER A 28 -5.47 7.86 6.83
CA SER A 28 -6.56 8.61 6.17
C SER A 28 -6.58 8.41 4.66
N TYR A 29 -5.43 8.28 4.01
CA TYR A 29 -5.40 7.99 2.57
C TYR A 29 -5.95 6.60 2.25
N ALA A 30 -5.55 5.57 3.01
CA ALA A 30 -6.06 4.21 2.82
C ALA A 30 -7.58 4.14 3.05
N GLU A 31 -8.08 4.81 4.10
CA GLU A 31 -9.51 4.92 4.38
C GLU A 31 -10.26 5.64 3.25
N PHE A 32 -9.76 6.81 2.84
CA PHE A 32 -10.33 7.57 1.73
C PHE A 32 -10.44 6.73 0.45
N MET A 33 -9.40 5.99 0.07
CA MET A 33 -9.41 5.16 -1.13
C MET A 33 -10.47 4.04 -1.05
N ARG A 34 -10.64 3.43 0.12
CA ARG A 34 -11.70 2.42 0.36
C ARG A 34 -13.09 3.04 0.24
N GLU A 35 -13.32 4.18 0.88
CA GLU A 35 -14.61 4.88 0.83
C GLU A 35 -15.01 5.31 -0.59
N ARG A 36 -14.02 5.63 -1.43
CA ARG A 36 -14.26 5.98 -2.83
C ARG A 36 -14.60 4.77 -3.71
N GLY A 37 -14.36 3.54 -3.26
CA GLY A 37 -14.69 2.32 -3.98
C GLY A 37 -13.54 1.74 -4.79
N VAL A 38 -12.28 2.03 -4.43
CA VAL A 38 -11.11 1.32 -4.96
C VAL A 38 -11.20 -0.13 -4.49
N ARG A 39 -11.06 -1.10 -5.40
CA ARG A 39 -11.36 -2.51 -5.14
C ARG A 39 -10.43 -3.14 -4.09
N ASP A 40 -9.13 -2.92 -4.25
CA ASP A 40 -8.10 -3.53 -3.41
C ASP A 40 -7.27 -2.44 -2.76
N VAL A 41 -7.43 -2.27 -1.45
CA VAL A 41 -6.66 -1.30 -0.66
C VAL A 41 -6.13 -1.97 0.61
N GLU A 42 -4.85 -2.27 0.61
CA GLU A 42 -4.12 -2.86 1.73
C GLU A 42 -3.35 -1.79 2.51
N LEU A 43 -3.27 -1.97 3.82
CA LEU A 43 -2.54 -1.12 4.75
C LEU A 43 -1.67 -1.99 5.64
N VAL A 44 -0.38 -1.68 5.70
CA VAL A 44 0.59 -2.34 6.57
C VAL A 44 1.20 -1.31 7.51
N GLU A 45 0.98 -1.49 8.80
CA GLU A 45 1.61 -0.69 9.86
C GLU A 45 2.76 -1.49 10.47
N ALA A 46 3.97 -0.91 10.48
CA ALA A 46 5.04 -1.43 11.31
C ALA A 46 4.87 -0.90 12.75
N GLU A 47 5.03 -1.78 13.74
CA GLU A 47 4.81 -1.46 15.16
C GLU A 47 5.73 -0.33 15.68
N GLY A 48 6.87 -0.09 15.03
CA GLY A 48 7.81 0.98 15.37
C GLY A 48 8.41 1.68 14.14
N GLY A 49 9.50 2.42 14.37
CA GLY A 49 10.22 3.16 13.31
C GLY A 49 9.68 4.57 13.07
N GLY A 50 10.58 5.52 12.83
CA GLY A 50 10.24 6.89 12.44
C GLY A 50 10.01 7.02 10.93
N HIS A 51 9.93 8.26 10.45
CA HIS A 51 9.79 8.52 9.02
C HIS A 51 11.01 8.02 8.24
N VAL A 52 10.76 7.18 7.22
CA VAL A 52 11.76 6.48 6.40
C VAL A 52 12.55 5.42 7.18
N TYR A 53 12.51 4.18 6.70
CA TYR A 53 13.34 3.11 7.25
C TYR A 53 14.79 3.25 6.80
N HIS A 54 15.73 2.94 7.70
CA HIS A 54 17.14 2.86 7.34
C HIS A 54 17.36 1.77 6.27
N PRO A 55 18.11 2.02 5.17
CA PRO A 55 18.21 1.11 4.03
C PRO A 55 18.58 -0.34 4.37
N GLU A 56 19.43 -0.54 5.38
CA GLU A 56 19.91 -1.85 5.80
C GLU A 56 19.11 -2.48 6.96
N SER A 57 18.02 -1.83 7.39
CA SER A 57 17.18 -2.36 8.46
C SER A 57 16.35 -3.57 8.00
N GLU A 58 15.99 -4.42 8.96
CA GLU A 58 15.05 -5.52 8.71
C GLU A 58 13.69 -5.00 8.21
N ALA A 59 13.22 -3.87 8.74
CA ALA A 59 12.00 -3.20 8.30
C ALA A 59 12.06 -2.84 6.81
N THR A 60 13.18 -2.30 6.31
CA THR A 60 13.36 -2.02 4.89
C THR A 60 13.34 -3.29 4.04
N ARG A 61 14.02 -4.35 4.48
CA ARG A 61 14.01 -5.63 3.75
C ARG A 61 12.61 -6.22 3.66
N MET A 62 11.85 -6.14 4.75
CA MET A 62 10.47 -6.63 4.79
C MET A 62 9.56 -5.79 3.89
N LEU A 63 9.66 -4.46 3.96
CA LEU A 63 8.97 -3.53 3.06
C LEU A 63 9.26 -3.86 1.59
N GLN A 64 10.54 -3.99 1.22
CA GLN A 64 10.94 -4.31 -0.15
C GLN A 64 10.37 -5.64 -0.62
N LYS A 65 10.41 -6.68 0.22
CA LYS A 65 9.83 -7.99 -0.09
C LYS A 65 8.33 -7.87 -0.37
N GLN A 66 7.57 -7.20 0.50
CA GLN A 66 6.13 -7.02 0.34
C GLN A 66 5.79 -6.19 -0.90
N MET A 67 6.57 -5.15 -1.21
CA MET A 67 6.41 -4.40 -2.47
C MET A 67 6.65 -5.27 -3.71
N CYS A 68 7.68 -6.10 -3.71
CA CYS A 68 7.95 -7.04 -4.81
C CYS A 68 6.82 -8.05 -4.98
N GLU A 69 6.31 -8.63 -3.90
CA GLU A 69 5.19 -9.57 -3.92
C GLU A 69 3.92 -8.91 -4.47
N PHE A 70 3.63 -7.69 -4.04
CA PHE A 70 2.50 -6.90 -4.53
C PHE A 70 2.58 -6.62 -6.03
N MET A 71 3.73 -6.15 -6.51
CA MET A 71 3.95 -5.89 -7.94
C MET A 71 3.90 -7.19 -8.78
N ALA A 72 4.47 -8.29 -8.27
CA ALA A 72 4.44 -9.57 -8.96
C ALA A 72 3.02 -10.14 -9.07
N ALA A 73 2.18 -9.93 -8.04
CA ALA A 73 0.78 -10.33 -8.07
C ALA A 73 0.00 -9.56 -9.16
N PHE A 74 0.33 -8.27 -9.36
CA PHE A 74 -0.24 -7.47 -10.45
C PHE A 74 0.16 -8.01 -11.83
N ASP A 75 1.46 -8.25 -12.06
CA ASP A 75 1.96 -8.82 -13.32
C ASP A 75 1.33 -10.18 -13.64
N ALA A 76 1.10 -11.01 -12.61
CA ALA A 76 0.46 -12.31 -12.76
C ALA A 76 -1.04 -12.21 -13.09
N GLN A 77 -1.72 -11.14 -12.66
CA GLN A 77 -3.12 -10.86 -13.02
C GLN A 77 -3.24 -10.33 -14.45
N GLU A 78 -2.33 -9.48 -14.92
CA GLU A 78 -2.35 -8.99 -16.31
C GLU A 78 -2.08 -10.11 -17.32
N ARG A 79 -1.15 -11.02 -17.04
CA ARG A 79 -0.85 -12.17 -17.92
C ARG A 79 -1.97 -13.22 -18.03
N ARG A 80 -2.97 -13.17 -17.15
CA ARG A 80 -4.16 -14.06 -17.22
C ARG A 80 -5.30 -13.49 -18.06
N LEU A 81 -5.18 -12.23 -18.50
CA LEU A 81 -6.17 -11.52 -19.31
C LEU A 81 -5.79 -11.42 -20.79
N VAL A 82 -4.66 -12.02 -21.19
CA VAL A 82 -4.17 -12.15 -22.58
C VAL A 82 -4.18 -13.59 -23.05
#